data_AF-A0A9W6Y8Y6-F1
#
_entry.id   AF-A0A9W6Y8Y6-F1
#
_cell.length_a   1.000
_cell.length_b   1.000
_cell.length_c   1.000
_cell.angle_alpha   90.00
_cell.angle_beta   90.00
_cell.angle_gamma   90.00
#
_symmetry.space_group_name_H-M   'P 1'
#
loop_
_entity.id
_entity.type
_entity.pdbx_description
1 polymer ?
#
loop_
_entity_poly.entity_id
_entity_poly.type
_entity_poly.pdbx_seq_one_letter_code
_entity_poly.pdbx_strand_id
1 'polypeptide(L)'
;MGVFYALHLLVKDIARKLTWLDRLQDGCKKLVVFFKSNHKLWSQLTSRLRDHGLRLIAKPGETRWGSLQLCFETILAVEAILHSLVSARDFLSAKTKKKTRREIFDFVTSTDFVPQLTKAVKLLKPIGVSLKRLEKDAAPISSVYKLFIDLPSEMEETGLSSGKLKAVKTLIKTRFDFVYGDAHGLAYLLDPRYAGKGMDMLTRTVVEEYLGPWHGDEKTEEVILELARFQTFLAEFKIKSKRRWQLLCDQKLPVYEFWCALNELSLLQAVATQLFRCATSSSASERNFSSHGYIHSKLRNRRSSDRVEKLVHSFFNAKNINKEELATFSHLEDLLRDEQDDESSHDDEPNRDDDFVYY
;
A
#
# COMPACT_ATOMS: atom_id res chain seq x y z
N MET A 1 10.28 -11.50 1.48
CA MET A 1 9.06 -11.00 0.80
C MET A 1 8.62 -9.70 1.47
N GLY A 2 8.26 -8.67 0.71
CA GLY A 2 8.01 -7.32 1.24
C GLY A 2 6.66 -7.13 1.94
N VAL A 3 6.60 -6.20 2.89
CA VAL A 3 5.39 -5.82 3.65
C VAL A 3 4.25 -5.36 2.73
N PHE A 4 4.58 -4.68 1.64
CA PHE A 4 3.63 -4.28 0.58
C PHE A 4 2.87 -5.46 -0.01
N TYR A 5 3.60 -6.52 -0.32
CA TYR A 5 3.02 -7.73 -0.88
C TYR A 5 2.07 -8.41 0.12
N ALA A 6 2.41 -8.44 1.41
CA ALA A 6 1.52 -9.02 2.42
C ALA A 6 0.22 -8.23 2.62
N LEU A 7 0.29 -6.90 2.56
CA LEU A 7 -0.91 -6.05 2.58
C LEU A 7 -1.75 -6.20 1.31
N HIS A 8 -1.11 -6.40 0.16
CA HIS A 8 -1.82 -6.74 -1.06
C HIS A 8 -2.56 -8.08 -0.94
N LEU A 9 -1.90 -9.12 -0.43
CA LEU A 9 -2.51 -10.41 -0.17
C LEU A 9 -3.63 -10.33 0.87
N LEU A 10 -3.49 -9.49 1.89
CA LEU A 10 -4.53 -9.25 2.89
C LEU A 10 -5.83 -8.76 2.25
N VAL A 11 -5.76 -7.80 1.32
CA VAL A 11 -6.95 -7.30 0.59
C VAL A 11 -7.59 -8.41 -0.22
N LYS A 12 -6.79 -9.24 -0.89
CA LYS A 12 -7.27 -10.39 -1.66
C LYS A 12 -7.98 -11.41 -0.78
N ASP A 13 -7.45 -11.69 0.41
CA ASP A 13 -8.07 -12.61 1.36
C ASP A 13 -9.38 -12.03 1.92
N ILE A 14 -9.41 -10.74 2.22
CA ILE A 14 -10.61 -10.04 2.69
C ILE A 14 -11.70 -10.09 1.61
N ALA A 15 -11.37 -9.79 0.35
CA ALA A 15 -12.31 -9.88 -0.77
C ALA A 15 -12.88 -11.29 -0.90
N ARG A 16 -12.04 -12.32 -0.88
CA ARG A 16 -12.47 -13.73 -0.92
C ARG A 16 -13.33 -14.13 0.28
N LYS A 17 -13.01 -13.64 1.48
CA LYS A 17 -13.75 -13.96 2.70
C LYS A 17 -15.11 -13.25 2.73
N LEU A 18 -15.20 -12.07 2.12
CA LEU A 18 -16.40 -11.25 2.05
C LEU A 18 -17.04 -11.40 0.67
N THR A 19 -17.86 -12.43 0.49
CA THR A 19 -18.49 -12.76 -0.81
C THR A 19 -19.24 -11.60 -1.49
N TRP A 20 -19.80 -10.66 -0.72
CA TRP A 20 -20.43 -9.45 -1.26
C TRP A 20 -19.41 -8.49 -1.89
N LEU A 21 -18.20 -8.39 -1.33
CA LEU A 21 -17.12 -7.55 -1.83
C LEU A 21 -16.54 -8.13 -3.12
N ASP A 22 -16.38 -9.46 -3.18
CA ASP A 22 -15.95 -10.18 -4.39
C ASP A 22 -16.94 -9.97 -5.55
N ARG A 23 -18.25 -10.15 -5.30
CA ARG A 23 -19.31 -9.86 -6.29
C ARG A 23 -19.33 -8.41 -6.72
N LEU A 24 -19.15 -7.47 -5.79
CA LEU A 24 -19.08 -6.03 -6.09
C LEU A 24 -17.89 -5.71 -6.99
N GLN A 25 -16.72 -6.28 -6.69
CA GLN A 25 -15.52 -6.14 -7.51
C GLN A 25 -15.76 -6.63 -8.94
N ASP A 26 -16.33 -7.82 -9.11
CA ASP A 26 -16.62 -8.39 -10.43
C ASP A 26 -17.66 -7.58 -11.21
N GLY A 27 -18.69 -7.09 -10.54
CA GLY A 27 -19.68 -6.18 -11.13
C GLY A 27 -19.05 -4.87 -11.61
N CYS A 28 -18.18 -4.26 -10.80
CA CYS A 28 -17.44 -3.06 -11.17
C CYS A 28 -16.46 -3.31 -12.32
N LYS A 29 -15.76 -4.45 -12.34
CA LYS A 29 -14.91 -4.86 -13.48
C LYS A 29 -15.72 -4.93 -14.78
N LYS A 30 -16.85 -5.64 -14.76
CA LYS A 30 -17.73 -5.77 -15.93
C LYS A 30 -18.26 -4.42 -16.40
N LEU A 31 -18.68 -3.56 -15.46
CA LEU A 31 -19.15 -2.21 -15.73
C LEU A 31 -18.09 -1.39 -16.48
N VAL A 32 -16.87 -1.31 -15.93
CA VAL A 32 -15.78 -0.52 -16.52
C VAL A 32 -15.38 -1.04 -17.90
N VAL A 33 -15.21 -2.36 -18.03
CA VAL A 33 -14.87 -3.00 -19.31
C VAL A 33 -15.95 -2.74 -20.37
N PHE A 34 -17.22 -2.84 -19.99
CA PHE A 34 -18.31 -2.58 -20.93
C PHE A 34 -18.32 -1.14 -21.43
N PHE A 35 -18.19 -0.16 -20.53
CA PHE A 35 -18.16 1.24 -20.93
C PHE A 35 -16.94 1.53 -21.81
N LYS A 36 -15.73 1.11 -21.42
CA LYS A 36 -14.52 1.31 -22.23
C LYS A 36 -14.61 0.63 -23.61
N SER A 37 -15.20 -0.57 -23.70
CA SER A 37 -15.38 -1.28 -24.99
C SER A 37 -16.46 -0.69 -25.90
N ASN A 38 -17.25 0.27 -25.42
CA ASN A 38 -18.30 0.91 -26.21
C ASN A 38 -17.95 2.40 -26.40
N HIS A 39 -17.24 2.72 -27.47
CA HIS A 39 -16.72 4.07 -27.76
C HIS A 39 -17.78 5.17 -27.61
N LYS A 40 -19.03 4.93 -28.03
CA LYS A 40 -20.12 5.91 -27.88
C LYS A 40 -20.47 6.16 -26.42
N LEU A 41 -20.67 5.10 -25.63
CA LEU A 41 -20.98 5.24 -24.19
C LEU A 41 -19.79 5.78 -23.41
N TRP A 42 -18.57 5.37 -23.76
CA TRP A 42 -17.36 5.91 -23.16
C TRP A 42 -17.22 7.41 -23.41
N SER A 43 -17.44 7.86 -24.64
CA SER A 43 -17.41 9.28 -25.01
C SER A 43 -18.48 10.09 -24.27
N GLN A 44 -19.71 9.57 -24.17
CA GLN A 44 -20.78 10.21 -23.40
C GLN A 44 -20.45 10.31 -21.91
N LEU A 45 -19.91 9.24 -21.33
CA LEU A 45 -19.48 9.21 -19.94
C LEU A 45 -18.35 10.22 -19.71
N THR A 46 -17.24 10.12 -20.46
CA THR A 46 -16.08 11.03 -20.32
C THR A 46 -16.43 12.50 -20.57
N SER A 47 -17.37 12.81 -21.47
CA SER A 47 -17.89 14.18 -21.64
C SER A 47 -18.54 14.67 -20.35
N ARG A 48 -19.51 13.91 -19.82
CA ARG A 48 -20.22 14.30 -18.59
C ARG A 48 -19.28 14.37 -17.38
N LEU A 49 -18.27 13.50 -17.31
CA LEU A 49 -17.26 13.56 -16.25
C LEU A 49 -16.48 14.87 -16.30
N ARG A 50 -16.08 15.32 -17.50
CA ARG A 50 -15.40 16.62 -17.68
C ARG A 50 -16.30 17.79 -17.30
N ASP A 51 -17.57 17.76 -17.69
CA ASP A 51 -18.54 18.82 -17.37
C ASP A 51 -18.73 18.99 -15.85
N HIS A 52 -18.59 17.90 -15.09
CA HIS A 52 -18.69 17.89 -13.62
C HIS A 52 -17.33 17.98 -12.90
N GLY A 53 -16.21 18.12 -13.62
CA GLY A 53 -14.86 18.16 -13.02
C GLY A 53 -14.46 16.86 -12.31
N LEU A 54 -15.05 15.72 -12.70
CA LEU A 54 -14.83 14.41 -12.09
C LEU A 54 -13.71 13.64 -12.79
N ARG A 55 -13.04 12.77 -12.02
CA ARG A 55 -12.00 11.88 -12.54
C ARG A 55 -12.60 10.78 -13.42
N LEU A 56 -11.80 10.30 -14.37
CA LEU A 56 -12.13 9.09 -15.13
C LEU A 56 -12.26 7.88 -14.22
N ILE A 57 -13.14 6.95 -14.59
CA ILE A 57 -13.31 5.71 -13.83
C ILE A 57 -12.04 4.87 -13.95
N ALA A 58 -11.44 4.55 -12.81
CA ALA A 58 -10.28 3.67 -12.76
C ALA A 58 -10.70 2.22 -13.07
N LYS A 59 -9.87 1.51 -13.85
CA LYS A 59 -10.06 0.07 -14.02
C LYS A 59 -9.66 -0.62 -12.71
N PRO A 60 -10.44 -1.57 -12.19
CA PRO A 60 -9.96 -2.44 -11.13
C PRO A 60 -8.80 -3.26 -11.68
N GLY A 61 -7.57 -2.93 -11.29
CA GLY A 61 -6.40 -3.74 -11.62
C GLY A 61 -6.50 -5.06 -10.89
N GLU A 62 -6.22 -6.17 -11.58
CA GLU A 62 -6.31 -7.51 -11.00
C GLU A 62 -5.34 -7.76 -9.84
N THR A 63 -4.33 -6.89 -9.68
CA THR A 63 -3.14 -7.13 -8.85
C THR A 63 -2.68 -5.96 -7.98
N ARG A 64 -3.46 -4.87 -7.83
CA ARG A 64 -3.05 -3.74 -6.97
C ARG A 64 -4.21 -3.13 -6.18
N TRP A 65 -4.14 -3.21 -4.86
CA TRP A 65 -5.17 -2.73 -3.92
C TRP A 65 -5.58 -1.26 -4.16
N GLY A 66 -4.61 -0.40 -4.49
CA GLY A 66 -4.84 1.04 -4.68
C GLY A 66 -5.76 1.29 -5.88
N SER A 67 -5.68 0.43 -6.90
CA SER A 67 -6.58 0.48 -8.03
C SER A 67 -8.01 0.06 -7.67
N LEU A 68 -8.19 -0.85 -6.70
CA LEU A 68 -9.52 -1.30 -6.27
C LEU A 68 -10.25 -0.25 -5.44
N GLN A 69 -9.57 0.34 -4.43
CA GLN A 69 -10.15 1.43 -3.65
C GLN A 69 -10.46 2.64 -4.54
N LEU A 70 -9.52 3.05 -5.38
CA LEU A 70 -9.71 4.17 -6.29
C LEU A 70 -10.84 3.90 -7.31
N CYS A 71 -10.96 2.67 -7.80
CA CYS A 71 -12.07 2.25 -8.64
C CYS A 71 -13.42 2.46 -7.93
N PHE A 72 -13.58 1.96 -6.71
CA PHE A 72 -14.83 2.15 -5.97
C PHE A 72 -15.11 3.62 -5.65
N GLU A 73 -14.08 4.40 -5.29
CA GLU A 73 -14.23 5.84 -5.05
C GLU A 73 -14.66 6.60 -6.31
N THR A 74 -14.05 6.30 -7.46
CA THR A 74 -14.39 6.94 -8.74
C THR A 74 -15.77 6.50 -9.23
N ILE A 75 -16.14 5.23 -9.14
CA ILE A 75 -17.50 4.75 -9.48
C ILE A 75 -18.54 5.40 -8.58
N LEU A 76 -18.29 5.47 -7.28
CA LEU A 76 -19.21 6.10 -6.32
C LEU A 76 -19.40 7.59 -6.63
N ALA A 77 -18.34 8.31 -6.98
CA ALA A 77 -18.41 9.72 -7.35
C ALA A 77 -19.21 9.98 -8.63
N VAL A 78 -19.28 9.00 -9.54
CA VAL A 78 -19.93 9.13 -10.85
C VAL A 78 -21.27 8.39 -10.93
N GLU A 79 -21.76 7.87 -9.81
CA GLU A 79 -22.92 6.98 -9.77
C GLU A 79 -24.16 7.61 -10.40
N ALA A 80 -24.49 8.86 -10.07
CA ALA A 80 -25.65 9.55 -10.65
C ALA A 80 -25.58 9.65 -12.18
N ILE A 81 -24.37 9.84 -12.73
CA ILE A 81 -24.13 9.89 -14.17
C ILE A 81 -24.32 8.50 -14.78
N LEU A 82 -23.75 7.46 -14.15
CA LEU A 82 -23.92 6.07 -14.56
C LEU A 82 -25.40 5.66 -14.55
N HIS A 83 -26.11 5.97 -13.47
CA HIS A 83 -27.54 5.70 -13.32
C HIS A 83 -28.35 6.38 -14.43
N SER A 84 -28.06 7.65 -14.73
CA SER A 84 -28.69 8.38 -15.84
C SER A 84 -28.44 7.73 -17.20
N LEU A 85 -27.21 7.29 -17.47
CA LEU A 85 -26.83 6.69 -18.76
C LEU A 85 -27.46 5.31 -18.97
N VAL A 86 -27.46 4.44 -17.94
CA VAL A 86 -28.07 3.11 -18.06
C VAL A 86 -29.60 3.18 -18.09
N SER A 87 -30.19 4.21 -17.47
CA SER A 87 -31.64 4.44 -17.46
C SER A 87 -32.18 5.07 -18.75
N ALA A 88 -31.31 5.44 -19.69
CA ALA A 88 -31.74 6.00 -20.97
C ALA A 88 -32.53 4.98 -21.80
N ARG A 89 -33.58 5.44 -22.52
CA ARG A 89 -34.48 4.56 -23.30
C ARG A 89 -33.74 3.74 -24.36
N ASP A 90 -32.69 4.30 -24.94
CA ASP A 90 -31.85 3.67 -25.96
C ASP A 90 -30.89 2.63 -25.37
N PHE A 91 -30.64 2.65 -24.06
CA PHE A 91 -29.70 1.74 -23.42
C PHE A 91 -30.13 0.28 -23.50
N LEU A 92 -31.36 -0.04 -23.08
CA LEU A 92 -31.89 -1.42 -23.09
C LEU A 92 -32.46 -1.84 -24.45
N SER A 93 -32.84 -0.88 -25.29
CA SER A 93 -33.38 -1.16 -26.64
C SER A 93 -32.29 -1.43 -27.69
N ALA A 94 -31.03 -1.15 -27.37
CA ALA A 94 -29.90 -1.46 -28.23
C ALA A 94 -29.77 -2.97 -28.51
N LYS A 95 -29.63 -3.35 -29.79
CA LYS A 95 -29.52 -4.75 -30.24
C LYS A 95 -28.19 -5.41 -29.87
N THR A 96 -27.14 -4.61 -29.65
CA THR A 96 -25.78 -5.08 -29.33
C THR A 96 -25.62 -5.43 -27.85
N LYS A 97 -25.00 -6.57 -27.53
CA LYS A 97 -24.66 -7.00 -26.14
C LYS A 97 -25.87 -6.91 -25.17
N LYS A 98 -27.07 -7.31 -25.63
CA LYS A 98 -28.34 -7.18 -24.88
C LYS A 98 -28.28 -7.77 -23.46
N LYS A 99 -27.67 -8.96 -23.31
CA LYS A 99 -27.47 -9.62 -22.00
C LYS A 99 -26.60 -8.78 -21.07
N THR A 100 -25.43 -8.35 -21.53
CA THR A 100 -24.49 -7.52 -20.74
C THR A 100 -25.09 -6.17 -20.36
N ARG A 101 -25.87 -5.53 -21.26
CA ARG A 101 -26.59 -4.29 -20.96
C ARG A 101 -27.62 -4.49 -19.85
N ARG A 102 -28.40 -5.57 -19.89
CA ARG A 102 -29.34 -5.93 -18.84
C ARG A 102 -28.62 -6.13 -17.50
N GLU A 103 -27.54 -6.91 -17.48
CA GLU A 103 -26.73 -7.15 -16.28
C GLU A 103 -26.19 -5.84 -15.68
N ILE A 104 -25.68 -4.93 -16.52
CA ILE A 104 -25.13 -3.65 -16.06
C ILE A 104 -26.21 -2.71 -15.55
N PHE A 105 -27.35 -2.65 -16.23
CA PHE A 105 -28.50 -1.89 -15.73
C PHE A 105 -28.86 -2.41 -14.34
N ASP A 106 -29.10 -3.71 -14.22
CA ASP A 106 -29.62 -4.30 -12.97
C ASP A 106 -28.60 -4.14 -11.84
N PHE A 107 -27.30 -4.15 -12.14
CA PHE A 107 -26.24 -3.87 -11.19
C PHE A 107 -26.21 -2.40 -10.73
N VAL A 108 -26.25 -1.44 -11.65
CA VAL A 108 -26.15 0.00 -11.33
C VAL A 108 -27.43 0.54 -10.69
N THR A 109 -28.61 0.05 -11.10
CA THR A 109 -29.90 0.47 -10.53
C THR A 109 -30.31 -0.34 -9.30
N SER A 110 -29.46 -1.27 -8.83
CA SER A 110 -29.72 -2.03 -7.61
C SER A 110 -29.73 -1.11 -6.40
N THR A 111 -30.70 -1.31 -5.51
CA THR A 111 -30.79 -0.59 -4.23
C THR A 111 -29.55 -0.82 -3.34
N ASP A 112 -28.84 -1.92 -3.55
CA ASP A 112 -27.65 -2.28 -2.79
C ASP A 112 -26.36 -1.68 -3.35
N PHE A 113 -26.37 -1.13 -4.57
CA PHE A 113 -25.15 -0.70 -5.27
C PHE A 113 -24.37 0.38 -4.51
N VAL A 114 -25.02 1.52 -4.23
CA VAL A 114 -24.43 2.64 -3.48
C VAL A 114 -24.07 2.25 -2.03
N PRO A 115 -24.95 1.59 -1.25
CA PRO A 115 -24.60 1.13 0.09
C PRO A 115 -23.39 0.18 0.12
N GLN A 116 -23.30 -0.76 -0.82
CA GLN A 116 -22.16 -1.69 -0.90
C GLN A 116 -20.87 -1.00 -1.32
N LEU A 117 -20.91 -0.08 -2.30
CA LEU A 117 -19.75 0.75 -2.67
C LEU A 117 -19.24 1.58 -1.50
N THR A 118 -20.12 2.29 -0.82
CA THR A 118 -19.78 3.11 0.36
C THR A 118 -19.14 2.25 1.44
N LYS A 119 -19.71 1.06 1.70
CA LYS A 119 -19.16 0.10 2.67
C LYS A 119 -17.79 -0.43 2.24
N ALA A 120 -17.60 -0.73 0.95
CA ALA A 120 -16.33 -1.22 0.42
C ALA A 120 -15.23 -0.16 0.53
N VAL A 121 -15.51 1.09 0.15
CA VAL A 121 -14.57 2.22 0.32
C VAL A 121 -14.19 2.39 1.79
N LYS A 122 -15.18 2.39 2.69
CA LYS A 122 -14.94 2.49 4.14
C LYS A 122 -14.08 1.35 4.67
N LEU A 123 -14.30 0.12 4.20
CA LEU A 123 -13.53 -1.06 4.60
C LEU A 123 -12.09 -1.05 4.08
N LEU A 124 -11.86 -0.59 2.85
CA LEU A 124 -10.53 -0.58 2.23
C LEU A 124 -9.67 0.61 2.69
N LYS A 125 -10.30 1.71 3.12
CA LYS A 125 -9.62 2.95 3.52
C LYS A 125 -8.50 2.77 4.55
N PRO A 126 -8.67 2.02 5.67
CA PRO A 126 -7.60 1.88 6.66
C PRO A 126 -6.35 1.20 6.09
N ILE A 127 -6.55 0.19 5.24
CA ILE A 127 -5.46 -0.50 4.52
C ILE A 127 -4.77 0.47 3.56
N GLY A 128 -5.53 1.30 2.85
CA GLY A 128 -4.96 2.28 1.93
C GLY A 128 -4.19 3.42 2.59
N VAL A 129 -4.67 3.91 3.73
CA VAL A 129 -3.92 4.89 4.54
C VAL A 129 -2.62 4.28 5.06
N SER A 130 -2.69 3.04 5.52
CA SER A 130 -1.54 2.28 6.00
C SER A 130 -0.47 2.07 4.93
N LEU A 131 -0.87 1.76 3.70
CA LEU A 131 0.05 1.61 2.57
C LEU A 131 0.70 2.92 2.17
N LYS A 132 -0.08 3.99 2.02
CA LYS A 132 0.47 5.34 1.74
C LYS A 132 1.48 5.79 2.80
N ARG A 133 1.33 5.35 4.05
CA ARG A 133 2.29 5.62 5.13
C ARG A 133 3.61 4.89 4.92
N LEU A 134 3.59 3.66 4.40
CA LEU A 134 4.78 2.86 4.10
C LEU A 134 5.45 3.22 2.77
N GLU A 135 4.72 3.84 1.83
CA GLU A 135 5.24 4.24 0.50
C GLU A 135 6.16 5.46 0.59
N LYS A 136 6.03 6.25 1.66
CA LYS A 136 6.93 7.38 1.89
C LYS A 136 8.32 6.87 2.19
N ASP A 137 9.30 7.30 1.39
CA ASP A 137 10.73 6.91 1.43
C ASP A 137 11.38 6.93 2.82
N ALA A 138 10.80 7.68 3.76
CA ALA A 138 11.32 7.87 5.11
C ALA A 138 10.60 7.02 6.19
N ALA A 139 9.69 6.10 5.83
CA ALA A 139 8.99 5.31 6.83
C ALA A 139 9.96 4.35 7.56
N PRO A 140 10.15 4.44 8.89
CA PRO A 140 11.03 3.54 9.63
C PRO A 140 10.40 2.16 9.88
N ILE A 141 11.21 1.12 10.12
CA ILE A 141 10.80 -0.29 10.29
C ILE A 141 9.73 -0.50 11.34
N SER A 142 9.79 0.30 12.39
CA SER A 142 8.79 0.38 13.45
C SER A 142 7.36 0.65 12.94
N SER A 143 7.21 1.32 11.79
CA SER A 143 5.91 1.63 11.17
C SER A 143 5.16 0.39 10.72
N VAL A 144 5.86 -0.71 10.42
CA VAL A 144 5.26 -1.98 10.02
C VAL A 144 4.54 -2.61 11.20
N TYR A 145 5.24 -2.77 12.34
CA TYR A 145 4.61 -3.30 13.55
C TYR A 145 3.44 -2.41 13.99
N LYS A 146 3.63 -1.09 13.97
CA LYS A 146 2.58 -0.12 14.32
C LYS A 146 1.32 -0.32 13.48
N LEU A 147 1.48 -0.52 12.17
CA LEU A 147 0.38 -0.79 11.26
C LEU A 147 -0.43 -2.01 11.71
N PHE A 148 0.22 -3.14 11.96
CA PHE A 148 -0.48 -4.37 12.31
C PHE A 148 -1.08 -4.38 13.71
N ILE A 149 -0.57 -3.54 14.64
CA ILE A 149 -1.25 -3.26 15.92
C ILE A 149 -2.53 -2.44 15.72
N ASP A 150 -2.50 -1.42 14.86
CA ASP A 150 -3.62 -0.47 14.71
C ASP A 150 -4.75 -1.02 13.84
N LEU A 151 -4.39 -1.76 12.79
CA LEU A 151 -5.32 -2.21 11.76
C LEU A 151 -6.51 -3.00 12.32
N PRO A 152 -6.36 -3.93 13.30
CA PRO A 152 -7.49 -4.61 13.93
C PRO A 152 -8.52 -3.67 14.56
N SER A 153 -8.07 -2.59 15.21
CA SER A 153 -8.96 -1.58 15.82
C SER A 153 -9.58 -0.69 14.75
N GLU A 154 -8.83 -0.26 13.75
CA GLU A 154 -9.37 0.51 12.62
C GLU A 154 -10.45 -0.28 11.84
N MET A 155 -10.34 -1.62 11.80
CA MET A 155 -11.36 -2.48 11.19
C MET A 155 -12.68 -2.49 11.98
N GLU A 156 -12.69 -2.20 13.28
CA GLU A 156 -13.92 -2.15 14.09
C GLU A 156 -14.84 -1.02 13.62
N GLU A 157 -14.25 0.09 13.17
CA GLU A 157 -14.98 1.26 12.71
C GLU A 157 -15.68 1.05 11.35
N THR A 158 -15.37 -0.05 10.64
CA THR A 158 -15.87 -0.32 9.28
C THR A 158 -17.32 -0.82 9.23
N GLY A 159 -17.93 -1.16 10.37
CA GLY A 159 -19.32 -1.65 10.43
C GLY A 159 -19.50 -3.08 9.90
N LEU A 160 -18.47 -3.92 10.05
CA LEU A 160 -18.57 -5.36 9.82
C LEU A 160 -19.32 -6.03 10.98
N SER A 161 -20.05 -7.11 10.68
CA SER A 161 -20.64 -7.95 11.74
C SER A 161 -19.54 -8.63 12.55
N SER A 162 -19.82 -8.97 13.81
CA SER A 162 -18.86 -9.58 14.73
C SER A 162 -18.11 -10.78 14.14
N GLY A 163 -18.83 -11.70 13.47
CA GLY A 163 -18.22 -12.86 12.82
C GLY A 163 -17.30 -12.51 11.64
N LYS A 164 -17.68 -11.53 10.81
CA LYS A 164 -16.86 -11.06 9.68
C LYS A 164 -15.63 -10.29 10.17
N LEU A 165 -15.82 -9.43 11.18
CA LEU A 165 -14.74 -8.69 11.81
C LEU A 165 -13.71 -9.64 12.45
N LYS A 166 -14.16 -10.67 13.18
CA LYS A 166 -13.26 -11.70 13.74
C LYS A 166 -12.45 -12.38 12.65
N ALA A 167 -13.09 -12.78 11.54
CA ALA A 167 -12.38 -13.37 10.41
C ALA A 167 -11.33 -12.42 9.80
N VAL A 168 -11.67 -11.13 9.61
CA VAL A 168 -10.72 -10.13 9.10
C VAL A 168 -9.53 -9.95 10.07
N LYS A 169 -9.78 -9.86 11.38
CA LYS A 169 -8.71 -9.77 12.39
C LYS A 169 -7.78 -10.99 12.36
N THR A 170 -8.33 -12.19 12.15
CA THR A 170 -7.52 -13.40 11.95
C THR A 170 -6.65 -13.31 10.70
N LEU A 171 -7.20 -12.83 9.58
CA LEU A 171 -6.42 -12.62 8.35
C LEU A 171 -5.29 -11.59 8.55
N ILE A 172 -5.56 -10.50 9.26
CA ILE A 172 -4.54 -9.50 9.62
C ILE A 172 -3.41 -10.16 10.40
N LYS A 173 -3.75 -10.94 11.44
CA LYS A 173 -2.77 -11.67 12.24
C LYS A 173 -1.95 -12.64 11.38
N THR A 174 -2.59 -13.49 10.58
CA THR A 174 -1.90 -14.44 9.70
C THR A 174 -0.94 -13.73 8.74
N ARG A 175 -1.33 -12.56 8.21
CA ARG A 175 -0.47 -11.77 7.31
C ARG A 175 0.65 -11.07 8.04
N PHE A 176 0.43 -10.65 9.28
CA PHE A 176 1.51 -10.14 10.14
C PHE A 176 2.52 -11.23 10.44
N ASP A 177 2.09 -12.38 10.94
CA ASP A 177 2.94 -13.52 11.28
C ASP A 177 3.78 -13.98 10.06
N PHE A 178 3.22 -13.85 8.85
CA PHE A 178 3.92 -14.18 7.60
C PHE A 178 5.07 -13.24 7.23
N VAL A 179 4.98 -11.95 7.59
CA VAL A 179 6.06 -10.97 7.31
C VAL A 179 6.88 -10.61 8.53
N TYR A 180 6.44 -11.03 9.71
CA TYR A 180 7.10 -10.71 10.95
C TYR A 180 8.52 -11.28 10.97
N GLY A 181 9.39 -10.53 11.60
CA GLY A 181 10.79 -10.87 11.81
C GLY A 181 11.30 -9.98 12.93
N ASP A 182 12.35 -10.42 13.62
CA ASP A 182 12.79 -9.81 14.88
C ASP A 182 13.10 -8.32 14.75
N ALA A 183 13.59 -7.90 13.57
CA ALA A 183 13.81 -6.51 13.22
C ALA A 183 12.55 -5.63 13.36
N HIS A 184 11.35 -6.16 13.08
CA HIS A 184 10.09 -5.42 13.25
C HIS A 184 9.79 -5.17 14.74
N GLY A 185 9.95 -6.19 15.57
CA GLY A 185 9.75 -6.11 17.01
C GLY A 185 10.77 -5.18 17.68
N LEU A 186 12.05 -5.37 17.36
CA LEU A 186 13.14 -4.50 17.81
C LEU A 186 12.91 -3.05 17.41
N ALA A 187 12.53 -2.79 16.15
CA ALA A 187 12.34 -1.43 15.68
C ALA A 187 11.17 -0.77 16.41
N TYR A 188 10.09 -1.51 16.65
CA TYR A 188 8.95 -1.00 17.41
C TYR A 188 9.29 -0.75 18.89
N LEU A 189 10.12 -1.59 19.50
CA LEU A 189 10.59 -1.44 20.87
C LEU A 189 11.54 -0.24 21.02
N LEU A 190 12.43 -0.03 20.05
CA LEU A 190 13.45 1.03 20.05
C LEU A 190 12.99 2.33 19.36
N ASP A 191 11.77 2.38 18.82
CA ASP A 191 11.22 3.63 18.31
C ASP A 191 10.70 4.49 19.48
N PRO A 192 11.26 5.68 19.74
CA PRO A 192 10.82 6.55 20.83
C PRO A 192 9.33 6.91 20.80
N ARG A 193 8.70 6.88 19.62
CA ARG A 193 7.27 7.15 19.44
C ARG A 193 6.39 6.04 19.99
N TYR A 194 6.89 4.80 19.98
CA TYR A 194 6.12 3.62 20.30
C TYR A 194 6.61 2.91 21.56
N ALA A 195 7.93 2.73 21.71
CA ALA A 195 8.59 2.16 22.88
C ALA A 195 7.98 0.82 23.34
N GLY A 196 7.56 -0.02 22.38
CA GLY A 196 6.90 -1.30 22.64
C GLY A 196 5.43 -1.18 23.13
N LYS A 197 4.80 -0.01 23.07
CA LYS A 197 3.42 0.19 23.53
C LYS A 197 2.44 -0.71 22.77
N GLY A 198 1.68 -1.52 23.50
CA GLY A 198 0.69 -2.44 22.93
C GLY A 198 1.27 -3.76 22.41
N MET A 199 2.58 -3.99 22.57
CA MET A 199 3.17 -5.30 22.38
C MET A 199 2.72 -6.22 23.53
N ASP A 200 2.28 -7.44 23.21
CA ASP A 200 1.93 -8.42 24.23
C ASP A 200 3.17 -8.95 24.94
N MET A 201 2.99 -9.51 26.14
CA MET A 201 4.08 -9.93 27.00
C MET A 201 4.97 -11.01 26.34
N LEU A 202 4.37 -11.97 25.62
CA LEU A 202 5.13 -13.05 25.00
C LEU A 202 6.01 -12.51 23.87
N THR A 203 5.43 -11.71 22.98
CA THR A 203 6.20 -11.09 21.89
C THR A 203 7.30 -10.17 22.44
N ARG A 204 7.01 -9.44 23.52
CA ARG A 204 8.01 -8.59 24.16
C ARG A 204 9.17 -9.38 24.73
N THR A 205 8.90 -10.48 25.43
CA THR A 205 9.94 -11.37 25.95
C THR A 205 10.82 -11.89 24.82
N VAL A 206 10.24 -12.37 23.72
CA VAL A 206 11.02 -12.86 22.57
C VAL A 206 11.90 -11.76 21.96
N VAL A 207 11.38 -10.53 21.83
CA VAL A 207 12.15 -9.39 21.32
C VAL A 207 13.29 -9.01 22.25
N GLU A 208 13.06 -9.03 23.56
CA GLU A 208 14.07 -8.73 24.58
C GLU A 208 15.14 -9.84 24.66
N GLU A 209 14.75 -11.12 24.55
CA GLU A 209 15.66 -12.28 24.45
C GLU A 209 16.53 -12.22 23.19
N TYR A 210 16.01 -11.70 22.10
CA TYR A 210 16.79 -11.48 20.87
C TYR A 210 17.71 -10.26 20.98
N LEU A 211 17.29 -9.20 21.70
CA LEU A 211 18.08 -7.99 21.90
C LEU A 211 19.27 -8.21 22.85
N GLY A 212 19.06 -8.98 23.92
CA GLY A 212 20.03 -9.22 24.99
C GLY A 212 21.44 -9.57 24.49
N PRO A 213 21.61 -10.68 23.75
CA PRO A 213 22.91 -11.17 23.32
C PRO A 213 23.48 -10.43 22.10
N TRP A 214 22.85 -9.35 21.62
CA TRP A 214 23.28 -8.63 20.41
C TRP A 214 24.76 -8.20 20.46
N HIS A 215 25.26 -7.91 21.66
CA HIS A 215 26.64 -7.46 21.90
C HIS A 215 27.52 -8.52 22.57
N GLY A 216 27.09 -9.79 22.53
CA GLY A 216 27.67 -10.89 23.31
C GLY A 216 26.87 -11.16 24.58
N ASP A 217 26.82 -12.44 24.99
CA ASP A 217 26.06 -12.89 26.16
C ASP A 217 26.50 -12.15 27.43
N GLU A 218 27.77 -11.76 27.52
CA GLU A 218 28.37 -11.05 28.64
C GLU A 218 27.85 -9.61 28.83
N LYS A 219 27.17 -9.04 27.83
CA LYS A 219 26.59 -7.67 27.90
C LYS A 219 25.07 -7.66 27.99
N THR A 220 24.44 -8.82 28.12
CA THR A 220 22.98 -8.97 28.11
C THR A 220 22.33 -8.15 29.23
N GLU A 221 22.89 -8.19 30.43
CA GLU A 221 22.37 -7.44 31.58
C GLU A 221 22.45 -5.92 31.34
N GLU A 222 23.56 -5.43 30.80
CA GLU A 222 23.77 -4.02 30.48
C GLU A 222 22.80 -3.53 29.41
N VAL A 223 22.51 -4.35 28.39
CA VAL A 223 21.52 -4.05 27.35
C VAL A 223 20.12 -3.92 27.96
N ILE A 224 19.73 -4.85 28.85
CA ILE A 224 18.44 -4.81 29.55
C ILE A 224 18.35 -3.57 30.46
N LEU A 225 19.43 -3.23 31.16
CA LEU A 225 19.50 -2.02 31.98
C LEU A 225 19.40 -0.75 31.13
N GLU A 226 20.06 -0.68 29.97
CA GLU A 226 19.88 0.44 29.03
C GLU A 226 18.44 0.52 28.51
N LEU A 227 17.76 -0.60 28.28
CA LEU A 227 16.36 -0.62 27.84
C LEU A 227 15.42 -0.05 28.92
N ALA A 228 15.67 -0.40 30.19
CA ALA A 228 14.94 0.20 31.31
C ALA A 228 15.22 1.72 31.41
N ARG A 229 16.49 2.14 31.28
CA ARG A 229 16.87 3.57 31.27
C ARG A 229 16.23 4.32 30.11
N PHE A 230 16.14 3.71 28.93
CA PHE A 230 15.49 4.29 27.75
C PHE A 230 14.04 4.65 28.03
N GLN A 231 13.28 3.74 28.66
CA GLN A 231 11.86 3.99 28.98
C GLN A 231 11.69 5.17 29.93
N THR A 232 12.53 5.26 30.97
CA THR A 232 12.55 6.39 31.91
C THR A 232 12.93 7.70 31.20
N PHE A 233 13.99 7.68 30.40
CA PHE A 233 14.43 8.81 29.58
C PHE A 233 13.30 9.33 28.68
N LEU A 234 12.58 8.45 28.00
CA LEU A 234 11.46 8.83 27.13
C LEU A 234 10.33 9.52 27.89
N ALA A 235 10.02 9.09 29.11
CA ALA A 235 9.00 9.73 29.94
C ALA A 235 9.37 11.19 30.24
N GLU A 236 10.62 11.45 30.58
CA GLU A 236 11.13 12.80 30.82
C GLU A 236 11.24 13.62 29.53
N PHE A 237 11.74 13.01 28.45
CA PHE A 237 11.95 13.67 27.16
C PHE A 237 10.65 14.26 26.60
N LYS A 238 9.53 13.54 26.73
CA LYS A 238 8.20 14.02 26.31
C LYS A 238 7.78 15.31 27.00
N ILE A 239 8.20 15.51 28.26
CA ILE A 239 7.82 16.65 29.09
C ILE A 239 8.83 17.79 28.94
N LYS A 240 10.13 17.49 29.06
CA LYS A 240 11.21 18.48 29.05
C LYS A 240 11.54 18.97 27.63
N SER A 241 11.37 18.12 26.61
CA SER A 241 11.73 18.41 25.21
C SER A 241 10.52 18.38 24.27
N LYS A 242 9.39 18.98 24.67
CA LYS A 242 8.11 18.95 23.92
C LYS A 242 8.25 19.27 22.43
N ARG A 243 9.05 20.28 22.06
CA ARG A 243 9.22 20.67 20.66
C ARG A 243 9.93 19.60 19.83
N ARG A 244 11.00 19.00 20.36
CA ARG A 244 11.70 17.89 19.69
C ARG A 244 10.82 16.64 19.61
N TRP A 245 10.05 16.37 20.66
CA TRP A 245 9.06 15.30 20.65
C TRP A 245 7.99 15.48 19.56
N GLN A 246 7.46 16.70 19.41
CA GLN A 246 6.51 17.01 18.34
C GLN A 246 7.13 16.80 16.94
N LEU A 247 8.36 17.26 16.72
CA LEU A 247 9.06 17.06 15.44
C LEU A 247 9.24 15.57 15.11
N LEU A 248 9.52 14.74 16.12
CA LEU A 248 9.63 13.29 15.98
C LEU A 248 8.27 12.65 15.62
N CYS A 249 7.19 13.03 16.32
CA CYS A 249 5.83 12.57 16.02
C CYS A 249 5.36 12.98 14.62
N ASP A 250 5.67 14.20 14.21
CA ASP A 250 5.39 14.77 12.89
C ASP A 250 6.27 14.16 11.77
N GLN A 251 7.21 13.27 12.12
CA GLN A 251 8.18 12.66 11.20
C GLN A 251 9.10 13.69 10.52
N LYS A 252 9.29 14.85 11.14
CA LYS A 252 10.24 15.89 10.71
C LYS A 252 11.64 15.65 11.27
N LEU A 253 11.73 14.99 12.43
CA LEU A 253 12.96 14.45 12.98
C LEU A 253 12.96 12.93 12.75
N PRO A 254 13.85 12.40 11.88
CA PRO A 254 13.99 10.96 11.68
C PRO A 254 14.38 10.23 12.97
N VAL A 255 13.89 9.00 13.13
CA VAL A 255 14.22 8.15 14.29
C VAL A 255 15.73 7.87 14.36
N TYR A 256 16.37 7.72 13.20
CA TYR A 256 17.83 7.58 13.10
C TYR A 256 18.59 8.76 13.72
N GLU A 257 18.20 10.00 13.39
CA GLU A 257 18.84 11.20 13.93
C GLU A 257 18.58 11.37 15.43
N PHE A 258 17.40 10.98 15.91
CA PHE A 258 17.12 10.92 17.34
C PHE A 258 18.12 10.03 18.07
N TRP A 259 18.38 8.82 17.54
CA TRP A 259 19.34 7.90 18.13
C TRP A 259 20.78 8.38 18.02
N CYS A 260 21.18 9.01 16.91
CA CYS A 260 22.52 9.58 16.76
C CYS A 260 22.84 10.65 17.81
N ALA A 261 21.82 11.35 18.33
CA ALA A 261 22.00 12.38 19.35
C ALA A 261 22.04 11.83 20.79
N LEU A 262 21.78 10.53 21.00
CA LEU A 262 21.66 9.91 22.33
C LEU A 262 22.90 9.09 22.68
N ASN A 263 23.88 9.72 23.34
CA ASN A 263 25.18 9.11 23.64
C ASN A 263 25.21 8.29 24.95
N GLU A 264 24.21 8.46 25.82
CA GLU A 264 24.18 7.82 27.16
C GLU A 264 23.71 6.36 27.13
N LEU A 265 23.17 5.89 25.99
CA LEU A 265 22.65 4.53 25.79
C LEU A 265 23.39 3.88 24.63
N SER A 266 24.69 3.67 24.80
CA SER A 266 25.61 3.29 23.73
C SER A 266 25.30 1.92 23.10
N LEU A 267 24.87 0.95 23.91
CA LEU A 267 24.58 -0.40 23.43
C LEU A 267 23.29 -0.40 22.61
N LEU A 268 22.24 0.29 23.09
CA LEU A 268 21.00 0.46 22.34
C LEU A 268 21.16 1.36 21.11
N GLN A 269 21.97 2.42 21.21
CA GLN A 269 22.25 3.32 20.09
C GLN A 269 22.90 2.55 18.94
N ALA A 270 23.84 1.66 19.21
CA ALA A 270 24.45 0.82 18.18
C ALA A 270 23.41 -0.04 17.44
N VAL A 271 22.50 -0.70 18.17
CA VAL A 271 21.42 -1.51 17.58
C VAL A 271 20.46 -0.63 16.77
N ALA A 272 19.99 0.46 17.38
CA ALA A 272 18.98 1.32 16.78
C ALA A 272 19.50 2.04 15.53
N THR A 273 20.73 2.55 15.55
CA THR A 273 21.32 3.20 14.37
C THR A 273 21.52 2.21 13.23
N GLN A 274 21.87 0.95 13.50
CA GLN A 274 21.92 -0.08 12.48
C GLN A 274 20.52 -0.38 11.92
N LEU A 275 19.52 -0.52 12.80
CA LEU A 275 18.16 -0.87 12.44
C LEU A 275 17.45 0.22 11.63
N PHE A 276 17.61 1.49 12.01
CA PHE A 276 16.97 2.63 11.34
C PHE A 276 17.76 3.21 10.16
N ARG A 277 18.90 2.61 9.80
CA ARG A 277 19.56 2.82 8.49
C ARG A 277 18.88 2.06 7.36
N CYS A 278 18.16 0.98 7.68
CA CYS A 278 17.50 0.13 6.70
C CYS A 278 16.17 0.76 6.25
N ALA A 279 15.94 0.78 4.93
CA ALA A 279 14.65 1.17 4.37
C ALA A 279 13.60 0.07 4.60
N THR A 280 12.37 0.47 4.94
CA THR A 280 11.26 -0.45 5.26
C THR A 280 10.66 -1.20 4.10
N SER A 281 10.83 -0.65 2.92
CA SER A 281 10.07 -1.09 1.78
C SER A 281 10.99 -1.35 0.62
N SER A 282 10.73 -2.48 -0.03
CA SER A 282 11.13 -2.71 -1.40
C SER A 282 10.47 -1.71 -2.36
N SER A 283 9.76 -0.66 -1.90
CA SER A 283 9.17 0.37 -2.76
C SER A 283 10.24 1.17 -3.51
N ALA A 284 11.43 1.33 -2.93
CA ALA A 284 12.60 1.85 -3.65
C ALA A 284 12.98 0.90 -4.79
N SER A 285 12.95 -0.42 -4.54
CA SER A 285 13.14 -1.46 -5.55
C SER A 285 12.00 -1.49 -6.57
N GLU A 286 10.73 -1.31 -6.20
CA GLU A 286 9.56 -1.28 -7.11
C GLU A 286 9.52 -0.02 -7.98
N ARG A 287 9.98 1.13 -7.46
CA ARG A 287 10.25 2.34 -8.27
C ARG A 287 11.43 2.12 -9.20
N ASN A 288 12.46 1.39 -8.76
CA ASN A 288 13.53 0.93 -9.65
C ASN A 288 13.00 -0.02 -10.73
N PHE A 289 12.08 -0.94 -10.41
CA PHE A 289 11.44 -1.82 -11.39
C PHE A 289 10.49 -1.06 -12.33
N SER A 290 9.80 -0.03 -11.85
CA SER A 290 9.01 0.87 -12.71
C SER A 290 9.92 1.69 -13.64
N SER A 291 11.08 2.13 -13.14
CA SER A 291 12.14 2.77 -13.94
C SER A 291 12.79 1.80 -14.94
N HIS A 292 12.88 0.51 -14.60
CA HIS A 292 13.25 -0.55 -15.55
C HIS A 292 12.20 -0.66 -16.67
N GLY A 293 10.90 -0.58 -16.36
CA GLY A 293 9.83 -0.53 -17.37
C GLY A 293 9.90 0.69 -18.29
N TYR A 294 10.42 1.83 -17.80
CA TYR A 294 10.71 3.04 -18.58
C TYR A 294 11.95 2.87 -19.49
N ILE A 295 13.03 2.30 -18.97
CA ILE A 295 14.30 2.13 -19.69
C ILE A 295 14.24 0.94 -20.67
N HIS A 296 13.41 -0.06 -20.36
CA HIS A 296 13.27 -1.32 -21.06
C HIS A 296 11.78 -1.71 -21.18
N SER A 297 11.05 -1.02 -22.06
CA SER A 297 9.68 -1.35 -22.44
C SER A 297 9.66 -2.35 -23.61
N LYS A 298 8.51 -3.02 -23.84
CA LYS A 298 8.32 -3.97 -24.96
C LYS A 298 8.66 -3.38 -26.34
N LEU A 299 8.56 -2.05 -26.50
CA LEU A 299 8.90 -1.31 -27.73
C LEU A 299 10.39 -0.95 -27.86
N ARG A 300 11.19 -1.01 -26.78
CA ARG A 300 12.59 -0.53 -26.76
C ARG A 300 13.57 -1.61 -26.26
N ASN A 301 13.54 -2.78 -26.90
CA ASN A 301 14.34 -3.96 -26.54
C ASN A 301 15.81 -3.96 -27.03
N ARG A 302 16.43 -2.80 -27.34
CA ARG A 302 17.76 -2.75 -28.01
C ARG A 302 18.96 -2.69 -27.06
N ARG A 303 18.78 -2.91 -25.75
CA ARG A 303 19.88 -2.84 -24.77
C ARG A 303 20.10 -4.19 -24.11
N SER A 304 21.36 -4.60 -23.99
CA SER A 304 21.74 -5.77 -23.20
C SER A 304 21.44 -5.55 -21.72
N SER A 305 21.18 -6.62 -20.97
CA SER A 305 20.88 -6.60 -19.53
C SER A 305 21.82 -5.68 -18.74
N ASP A 306 23.14 -5.85 -18.92
CA ASP A 306 24.18 -5.05 -18.25
C ASP A 306 24.07 -3.53 -18.51
N ARG A 307 23.61 -3.13 -19.70
CA ARG A 307 23.46 -1.71 -20.04
C ARG A 307 22.16 -1.13 -19.45
N VAL A 308 21.13 -1.95 -19.28
CA VAL A 308 19.89 -1.56 -18.60
C VAL A 308 20.17 -1.35 -17.12
N GLU A 309 20.86 -2.29 -16.47
CA GLU A 309 21.22 -2.21 -15.06
C GLU A 309 22.06 -0.98 -14.73
N LYS A 310 23.12 -0.70 -15.52
CA LYS A 310 23.93 0.52 -15.39
C LYS A 310 23.12 1.80 -15.58
N LEU A 311 22.15 1.79 -16.49
CA LEU A 311 21.30 2.95 -16.74
C LEU A 311 20.29 3.16 -15.60
N VAL A 312 19.70 2.09 -15.09
CA VAL A 312 18.79 2.14 -13.93
C VAL A 312 19.54 2.63 -12.71
N HIS A 313 20.74 2.11 -12.46
CA HIS A 313 21.60 2.60 -11.39
C HIS A 313 21.94 4.08 -11.54
N SER A 314 22.33 4.53 -12.74
CA SER A 314 22.62 5.94 -13.01
C SER A 314 21.38 6.83 -12.87
N PHE A 315 20.24 6.35 -13.35
CA PHE A 315 18.94 7.04 -13.28
C PHE A 315 18.47 7.17 -11.84
N PHE A 316 18.55 6.10 -11.05
CA PHE A 316 18.23 6.09 -9.62
C PHE A 316 19.12 7.06 -8.83
N ASN A 317 20.43 7.05 -9.10
CA ASN A 317 21.36 7.95 -8.42
C ASN A 317 21.13 9.41 -8.82
N ALA A 318 20.88 9.72 -10.10
CA ALA A 318 20.53 11.07 -10.54
C ALA A 318 19.23 11.57 -9.88
N LYS A 319 18.22 10.70 -9.77
CA LYS A 319 16.94 10.94 -9.12
C LYS A 319 17.08 11.28 -7.62
N ASN A 320 18.10 10.74 -6.95
CA ASN A 320 18.40 11.02 -5.55
C ASN A 320 19.25 12.30 -5.34
N ILE A 321 19.91 12.81 -6.37
CA ILE A 321 20.81 13.98 -6.27
C ILE A 321 20.07 15.28 -6.58
N ASN A 322 19.08 15.29 -7.48
CA ASN A 322 18.39 16.51 -7.91
C ASN A 322 16.86 16.46 -7.71
N LYS A 323 16.35 17.24 -6.75
CA LYS A 323 14.93 17.27 -6.35
C LYS A 323 13.98 17.88 -7.39
N GLU A 324 14.47 18.77 -8.27
CA GLU A 324 13.65 19.41 -9.32
C GLU A 324 13.43 18.47 -10.51
N GLU A 325 14.45 17.68 -10.84
CA GLU A 325 14.37 16.62 -11.85
C GLU A 325 13.44 15.47 -11.41
N LEU A 326 13.38 15.17 -10.10
CA LEU A 326 12.47 14.18 -9.50
C LEU A 326 11.01 14.40 -9.91
N ALA A 327 10.53 15.65 -9.85
CA ALA A 327 9.15 16.01 -10.14
C ALA A 327 8.84 15.90 -11.64
N THR A 328 9.80 16.30 -12.49
CA THR A 328 9.70 16.21 -13.95
C THR A 328 9.66 14.74 -14.41
N PHE A 329 10.52 13.90 -13.84
CA PHE A 329 10.57 12.47 -14.16
C PHE A 329 9.35 11.70 -13.62
N SER A 330 8.83 12.06 -12.44
CA SER A 330 7.60 11.47 -11.90
C SER A 330 6.38 11.79 -12.78
N HIS A 331 6.28 13.03 -13.27
CA HIS A 331 5.19 13.47 -14.15
C HIS A 331 5.24 12.78 -15.53
N LEU A 332 6.44 12.56 -16.07
CA LEU A 332 6.64 11.81 -17.31
C LEU A 332 6.30 10.31 -17.17
N GLU A 333 6.59 9.72 -16.01
CA GLU A 333 6.27 8.31 -15.70
C GLU A 333 4.74 8.08 -15.60
N ASP A 334 4.00 9.05 -15.05
CA ASP A 334 2.53 9.01 -14.98
C ASP A 334 1.88 9.17 -16.36
N LEU A 335 2.39 10.07 -17.22
CA LEU A 335 1.87 10.27 -18.58
C LEU A 335 2.05 9.04 -19.50
N LEU A 336 3.15 8.30 -19.35
CA LEU A 336 3.46 7.14 -20.21
C LEU A 336 2.84 5.83 -19.70
N ARG A 337 2.42 5.77 -18.43
CA ARG A 337 1.61 4.66 -17.91
C ARG A 337 0.22 4.62 -18.53
N ASP A 338 -0.34 5.79 -18.85
CA ASP A 338 -1.63 5.88 -19.54
C ASP A 338 -1.54 5.36 -21.00
N GLU A 339 -0.38 5.45 -21.66
CA GLU A 339 -0.18 4.93 -23.04
C GLU A 339 0.03 3.41 -23.11
N GLN A 340 0.73 2.80 -22.14
CA GLN A 340 0.96 1.33 -22.13
C GLN A 340 -0.30 0.51 -21.83
N ASP A 341 -1.27 1.07 -21.11
CA ASP A 341 -2.55 0.42 -20.80
C ASP A 341 -3.52 0.41 -22.01
N ASP A 342 -3.29 1.24 -23.04
CA ASP A 342 -4.09 1.26 -24.26
C ASP A 342 -3.61 0.22 -25.31
N GLU A 343 -2.30 -0.06 -25.37
CA GLU A 343 -1.73 -1.02 -26.34
C GLU A 343 -1.88 -2.50 -25.95
N SER A 344 -2.11 -2.83 -24.67
CA SER A 344 -2.26 -4.23 -24.24
C SER A 344 -3.59 -4.88 -24.68
N SER A 345 -4.38 -4.22 -25.53
CA SER A 345 -5.68 -4.69 -26.02
C SER A 345 -5.59 -5.45 -27.35
N HIS A 346 -4.43 -5.48 -28.00
CA HIS A 346 -4.17 -6.28 -29.20
C HIS A 346 -2.86 -7.04 -29.03
N ASP A 347 -2.94 -8.28 -28.54
CA ASP A 347 -2.14 -9.43 -29.01
C ASP A 347 -2.38 -10.62 -28.05
N ASP A 348 -3.27 -11.52 -28.49
CA ASP A 348 -3.41 -12.87 -27.94
C ASP A 348 -2.30 -13.75 -28.52
N GLU A 349 -1.17 -13.91 -27.83
CA GLU A 349 -0.33 -15.11 -27.99
C GLU A 349 0.26 -15.61 -26.65
N PRO A 350 0.30 -16.93 -26.42
CA PRO A 350 0.71 -17.51 -25.15
C PRO A 350 2.23 -17.70 -25.13
N ASN A 351 2.97 -16.86 -24.38
CA ASN A 351 4.40 -17.11 -24.23
C ASN A 351 4.67 -18.01 -23.02
N ARG A 352 5.31 -19.14 -23.33
CA ARG A 352 5.74 -20.22 -22.43
C ARG A 352 6.97 -19.79 -21.60
N ASP A 353 7.02 -20.32 -20.38
CA ASP A 353 8.14 -20.58 -19.47
C ASP A 353 9.49 -19.88 -19.67
N ASP A 354 10.03 -19.30 -18.59
CA ASP A 354 11.24 -19.88 -18.01
C ASP A 354 11.47 -19.40 -16.57
N ASP A 355 11.84 -20.37 -15.74
CA ASP A 355 12.11 -20.34 -14.31
C ASP A 355 13.22 -19.36 -13.92
N PHE A 356 13.01 -18.61 -12.83
CA PHE A 356 14.09 -17.97 -12.09
C PHE A 356 14.15 -18.53 -10.67
N VAL A 357 15.05 -19.49 -10.46
CA VAL A 357 15.51 -19.96 -9.15
C VAL A 357 16.53 -18.96 -8.62
N TYR A 358 16.32 -18.43 -7.41
CA TYR A 358 17.29 -17.60 -6.71
C TYR A 358 18.07 -18.48 -5.71
N TYR A 359 19.40 -18.46 -5.81
CA TYR A 359 20.31 -18.84 -4.72
C TYR A 359 20.52 -17.67 -3.76
#